data_AF-G2E8M1-F1
#
_entry.id   AF-G2E8M1-F1
#
_cell.length_a   1.000
_cell.length_b   1.000
_cell.length_c   1.000
_cell.angle_alpha   90.00
_cell.angle_beta   90.00
_cell.angle_gamma   90.00
#
_symmetry.space_group_name_H-M   'P 1'
#
loop_
_entity.id
_entity.type
_entity.pdbx_description
1 polymer ?
#
loop_
_entity_poly.entity_id
_entity_poly.type
_entity_poly.pdbx_seq_one_letter_code
_entity_poly.pdbx_strand_id
1 'polypeptide(L)'
;MRYMSYAMMIVLLNFLFPVYAEEIGGVEFPGGASSFADEVIEYSPTAGVAYPYNIPETALGPPDYTFGHEGDGTVSLGNAGVIILKFTDNSLTTSGDVSADLWIFEEGPAIEPTEVYIKTDLGNWISVGDTSGGTYGIDIDQFIGVGVVEGESYTYVKLVDLLPDQGGSPNYAGADIDAVGAISSIQSTNKPEIRVDSGYVNLSVTSGETPPEADCATSRDHGRMVFDEINQILHICSPAGWVDK
;
A
#
# COMPACT_ATOMS: atom_id res chain seq x y z
N MET A 1 55.62 -8.75 -22.38
CA MET A 1 55.45 -9.28 -21.00
C MET A 1 53.96 -9.35 -20.72
N ARG A 2 53.51 -10.49 -20.19
CA ARG A 2 52.09 -10.84 -19.99
C ARG A 2 51.48 -9.94 -18.92
N TYR A 3 50.32 -9.34 -19.20
CA TYR A 3 49.48 -8.77 -18.15
C TYR A 3 48.20 -9.60 -18.03
N MET A 4 48.03 -10.11 -16.82
CA MET A 4 46.99 -11.00 -16.35
C MET A 4 45.66 -10.23 -16.29
N SER A 5 44.63 -10.72 -16.97
CA SER A 5 43.28 -10.17 -16.83
C SER A 5 42.71 -10.62 -15.47
N TYR A 6 42.54 -9.68 -14.54
CA TYR A 6 41.71 -9.88 -13.36
C TYR A 6 40.34 -9.30 -13.68
N ALA A 7 39.36 -10.16 -13.90
CA ALA A 7 37.95 -9.77 -13.90
C ALA A 7 37.59 -9.39 -12.45
N MET A 8 37.54 -8.09 -12.15
CA MET A 8 37.00 -7.60 -10.89
C MET A 8 35.48 -7.60 -11.02
N MET A 9 34.87 -8.61 -10.42
CA MET A 9 33.42 -8.79 -10.32
C MET A 9 32.83 -7.64 -9.49
N ILE A 10 32.21 -6.66 -10.16
CA ILE A 10 31.49 -5.56 -9.50
C ILE A 10 30.22 -6.14 -8.89
N VAL A 11 30.19 -6.18 -7.56
CA VAL A 11 29.02 -6.55 -6.76
C VAL A 11 28.13 -5.30 -6.70
N LEU A 12 26.99 -5.34 -7.40
CA LEU A 12 25.92 -4.36 -7.26
C LEU A 12 25.42 -4.37 -5.81
N LEU A 13 25.62 -3.27 -5.08
CA LEU A 13 25.01 -3.06 -3.78
C LEU A 13 23.70 -2.27 -3.98
N ASN A 14 22.57 -2.96 -3.93
CA ASN A 14 21.25 -2.34 -3.93
C ASN A 14 21.05 -1.61 -2.60
N PHE A 15 20.79 -0.30 -2.64
CA PHE A 15 20.32 0.43 -1.46
C PHE A 15 18.82 0.13 -1.28
N LEU A 16 18.51 -0.68 -0.28
CA LEU A 16 17.17 -0.85 0.26
C LEU A 16 16.91 0.30 1.23
N PHE A 17 15.89 1.12 0.98
CA PHE A 17 15.31 1.90 2.06
C PHE A 17 14.76 0.89 3.08
N PRO A 18 15.15 0.96 4.35
CA PRO A 18 14.54 0.12 5.36
C PRO A 18 13.08 0.52 5.46
N VAL A 19 12.21 -0.33 4.91
CA VAL A 19 10.81 -0.37 5.29
C VAL A 19 10.82 -0.81 6.74
N TYR A 20 10.61 0.14 7.65
CA TYR A 20 10.60 -0.16 9.07
C TYR A 20 9.21 -0.65 9.43
N ALA A 21 9.17 -1.73 10.21
CA ALA A 21 7.96 -2.12 10.91
C ALA A 21 7.43 -0.92 11.72
N GLU A 22 6.13 -0.64 11.61
CA GLU A 22 5.45 0.43 12.32
C GLU A 22 4.29 -0.15 13.11
N GLU A 23 4.09 0.32 14.35
CA GLU A 23 2.92 -0.05 15.15
C GLU A 23 1.79 0.92 14.82
N ILE A 24 0.71 0.39 14.23
CA ILE A 24 -0.45 1.16 13.75
C ILE A 24 -1.70 0.54 14.36
N GLY A 25 -2.46 1.33 15.13
CA GLY A 25 -3.63 0.84 15.86
C GLY A 25 -3.35 -0.33 16.81
N GLY A 26 -2.13 -0.45 17.34
CA GLY A 26 -1.70 -1.52 18.24
C GLY A 26 -1.25 -2.81 17.55
N VAL A 27 -1.10 -2.80 16.22
CA VAL A 27 -0.62 -3.93 15.42
C VAL A 27 0.66 -3.55 14.71
N GLU A 28 1.65 -4.44 14.70
CA GLU A 28 2.91 -4.25 13.97
C GLU A 28 2.71 -4.57 12.49
N PHE A 29 2.93 -3.60 11.62
CA PHE A 29 2.96 -3.76 10.17
C PHE A 29 4.40 -3.71 9.68
N PRO A 30 4.99 -4.85 9.24
CA PRO A 30 6.36 -4.88 8.72
C PRO A 30 6.60 -3.92 7.54
N GLY A 31 5.55 -3.67 6.74
CA GLY A 31 5.56 -2.73 5.62
C GLY A 31 5.34 -1.26 6.01
N GLY A 32 5.05 -0.97 7.28
CA GLY A 32 4.55 0.32 7.73
C GLY A 32 3.36 0.78 6.89
N ALA A 33 3.34 2.06 6.52
CA ALA A 33 2.27 2.64 5.68
C ALA A 33 2.09 1.96 4.30
N SER A 34 3.11 1.32 3.74
CA SER A 34 2.99 0.57 2.45
C SER A 34 2.26 -0.77 2.59
N SER A 35 1.77 -1.09 3.79
CA SER A 35 1.00 -2.30 4.04
C SER A 35 -0.49 -2.14 3.65
N PHE A 36 -0.93 -0.91 3.43
CA PHE A 36 -2.35 -0.57 3.31
C PHE A 36 -2.83 -0.50 1.88
N ALA A 37 -4.12 -0.75 1.68
CA ALA A 37 -4.74 -0.60 0.38
C ALA A 37 -4.70 0.86 -0.10
N ASP A 38 -4.53 1.06 -1.40
CA ASP A 38 -4.21 2.35 -2.00
C ASP A 38 -5.06 2.68 -3.26
N GLU A 39 -5.97 1.77 -3.64
CA GLU A 39 -6.89 1.97 -4.76
C GLU A 39 -8.29 1.41 -4.42
N VAL A 40 -9.33 2.24 -4.60
CA VAL A 40 -10.74 1.81 -4.57
C VAL A 40 -11.13 1.29 -5.97
N ILE A 41 -11.58 0.04 -6.02
CA ILE A 41 -12.03 -0.62 -7.27
C ILE A 41 -13.54 -0.52 -7.45
N GLU A 42 -14.28 -0.71 -6.36
CA GLU A 42 -15.72 -0.62 -6.35
C GLU A 42 -16.20 -0.13 -4.99
N TYR A 43 -17.21 0.71 -4.99
CA TYR A 43 -17.92 1.12 -3.79
C TYR A 43 -19.41 1.19 -4.11
N SER A 44 -20.20 0.39 -3.38
CA SER A 44 -21.63 0.22 -3.59
C SER A 44 -22.34 0.26 -2.24
N PRO A 45 -22.51 1.47 -1.66
CA PRO A 45 -23.16 1.60 -0.37
C PRO A 45 -24.67 1.41 -0.50
N THR A 46 -25.31 1.04 0.61
CA THR A 46 -26.78 0.96 0.68
C THR A 46 -27.38 2.14 1.45
N ALA A 47 -28.67 2.02 1.82
CA ALA A 47 -29.40 3.10 2.47
C ALA A 47 -28.82 3.41 3.86
N GLY A 48 -28.89 4.69 4.26
CA GLY A 48 -28.39 5.14 5.56
C GLY A 48 -26.98 5.71 5.52
N VAL A 49 -26.31 5.67 4.36
CA VAL A 49 -25.00 6.29 4.14
C VAL A 49 -25.15 7.63 3.41
N ALA A 50 -24.47 8.67 3.89
CA ALA A 50 -24.42 9.98 3.23
C ALA A 50 -23.15 10.73 3.60
N TYR A 51 -22.92 11.87 2.94
CA TYR A 51 -21.78 12.74 3.23
C TYR A 51 -21.71 13.12 4.73
N PRO A 52 -20.51 13.08 5.36
CA PRO A 52 -19.19 12.84 4.74
C PRO A 52 -18.78 11.36 4.63
N TYR A 53 -19.54 10.44 5.20
CA TYR A 53 -19.20 9.02 5.30
C TYR A 53 -19.37 8.21 3.99
N ASN A 54 -19.60 8.89 2.87
CA ASN A 54 -19.80 8.25 1.57
C ASN A 54 -18.63 8.48 0.60
N ILE A 55 -17.45 8.79 1.13
CA ILE A 55 -16.21 9.03 0.39
C ILE A 55 -15.33 7.79 0.52
N PRO A 56 -15.29 6.88 -0.47
CA PRO A 56 -14.59 5.61 -0.31
C PRO A 56 -13.07 5.74 -0.21
N GLU A 57 -12.50 6.86 -0.65
CA GLU A 57 -11.07 7.13 -0.54
C GLU A 57 -10.59 7.32 0.91
N THR A 58 -11.50 7.50 1.88
CA THR A 58 -11.13 7.53 3.30
C THR A 58 -10.71 6.16 3.84
N ALA A 59 -11.00 5.06 3.13
CA ALA A 59 -10.54 3.72 3.49
C ALA A 59 -9.09 3.38 3.05
N LEU A 60 -8.39 4.34 2.42
CA LEU A 60 -7.08 4.14 1.81
C LEU A 60 -5.95 4.63 2.71
N GLY A 61 -4.83 3.90 2.67
CA GLY A 61 -3.66 4.19 3.49
C GLY A 61 -3.84 3.77 4.96
N PRO A 62 -2.94 4.20 5.86
CA PRO A 62 -3.05 3.93 7.28
C PRO A 62 -4.30 4.57 7.90
N PRO A 63 -4.86 3.97 8.96
CA PRO A 63 -6.02 4.51 9.66
C PRO A 63 -5.75 5.93 10.16
N ASP A 64 -6.68 6.84 9.91
CA ASP A 64 -6.59 8.25 10.31
C ASP A 64 -7.85 8.77 11.01
N TYR A 65 -8.78 7.88 11.38
CA TYR A 65 -9.96 8.22 12.14
C TYR A 65 -9.62 8.97 13.43
N THR A 66 -10.35 10.06 13.66
CA THR A 66 -10.26 10.83 14.90
C THR A 66 -11.62 10.94 15.59
N PHE A 67 -11.72 10.34 16.77
CA PHE A 67 -12.95 10.34 17.54
C PHE A 67 -13.50 11.76 17.78
N GLY A 68 -14.77 11.98 17.45
CA GLY A 68 -15.47 13.25 17.64
C GLY A 68 -15.39 14.22 16.47
N HIS A 69 -14.79 13.82 15.34
CA HIS A 69 -14.80 14.54 14.08
C HIS A 69 -15.77 13.87 13.09
N GLU A 70 -16.78 14.60 12.62
CA GLU A 70 -17.78 14.02 11.71
C GLU A 70 -17.18 13.70 10.34
N GLY A 71 -17.16 12.42 9.99
CA GLY A 71 -16.74 11.92 8.68
C GLY A 71 -15.27 12.09 8.33
N ASP A 72 -14.42 12.38 9.32
CA ASP A 72 -12.97 12.30 9.17
C ASP A 72 -12.54 10.82 9.32
N GLY A 73 -11.90 10.27 8.29
CA GLY A 73 -11.19 8.99 8.34
C GLY A 73 -12.02 7.71 8.33
N THR A 74 -13.26 7.72 7.83
CA THR A 74 -14.04 6.49 7.64
C THR A 74 -14.96 6.56 6.42
N VAL A 75 -15.30 5.40 5.86
CA VAL A 75 -16.39 5.23 4.89
C VAL A 75 -17.39 4.20 5.41
N SER A 76 -18.67 4.55 5.42
CA SER A 76 -19.74 3.64 5.82
C SER A 76 -20.22 2.82 4.63
N LEU A 77 -20.46 1.52 4.81
CA LEU A 77 -20.96 0.67 3.74
C LEU A 77 -22.49 0.72 3.61
N GLY A 78 -23.20 0.99 4.70
CA GLY A 78 -24.63 0.70 4.75
C GLY A 78 -24.86 -0.79 4.89
N ASN A 79 -26.08 -1.15 5.31
CA ASN A 79 -26.48 -2.53 5.51
C ASN A 79 -26.37 -3.36 4.22
N ALA A 80 -25.52 -4.39 4.20
CA ALA A 80 -25.18 -5.15 2.99
C ALA A 80 -24.47 -4.36 1.87
N GLY A 81 -23.84 -3.25 2.22
CA GLY A 81 -22.98 -2.50 1.31
C GLY A 81 -21.66 -3.20 1.03
N VAL A 82 -21.02 -2.77 -0.05
CA VAL A 82 -19.78 -3.39 -0.55
C VAL A 82 -18.72 -2.33 -0.81
N ILE A 83 -17.49 -2.61 -0.41
CA ILE A 83 -16.30 -1.94 -0.92
C ILE A 83 -15.28 -2.98 -1.39
N ILE A 84 -14.63 -2.70 -2.52
CA ILE A 84 -13.53 -3.48 -3.06
C ILE A 84 -12.31 -2.58 -3.11
N LEU A 85 -11.27 -2.98 -2.38
CA LEU A 85 -10.00 -2.31 -2.27
C LEU A 85 -8.91 -3.13 -2.94
N LYS A 86 -7.84 -2.46 -3.33
CA LYS A 86 -6.69 -3.06 -3.98
C LYS A 86 -5.39 -2.54 -3.37
N PHE A 87 -4.40 -3.42 -3.33
CA PHE A 87 -3.01 -3.13 -3.06
C PHE A 87 -2.28 -2.98 -4.40
N THR A 88 -1.75 -1.79 -4.72
CA THR A 88 -1.06 -1.56 -6.01
C THR A 88 0.46 -1.73 -5.92
N ASP A 89 1.06 -1.44 -4.76
CA ASP A 89 2.49 -1.55 -4.50
C ASP A 89 2.87 -2.65 -3.49
N ASN A 90 1.90 -3.30 -2.86
CA ASN A 90 2.05 -4.53 -2.07
C ASN A 90 0.97 -5.57 -2.43
N SER A 91 0.95 -6.70 -1.72
CA SER A 91 -0.11 -7.70 -1.79
C SER A 91 -0.14 -8.50 -0.49
N LEU A 92 -1.35 -8.89 -0.06
CA LEU A 92 -1.53 -9.79 1.08
C LEU A 92 -1.00 -11.19 0.74
N THR A 93 -0.35 -11.84 1.69
CA THR A 93 0.07 -13.25 1.59
C THR A 93 -0.07 -13.97 2.92
N THR A 94 0.10 -15.28 2.93
CA THR A 94 0.11 -16.12 4.14
C THR A 94 1.41 -15.92 4.93
N SER A 95 1.33 -15.83 6.25
CA SER A 95 2.47 -15.73 7.17
C SER A 95 3.14 -17.08 7.47
N GLY A 96 2.39 -18.18 7.33
CA GLY A 96 2.86 -19.52 7.67
C GLY A 96 2.71 -19.87 9.15
N ASP A 97 2.03 -19.05 9.95
CA ASP A 97 1.71 -19.34 11.34
C ASP A 97 0.24 -19.01 11.69
N VAL A 98 -0.07 -18.75 12.96
CA VAL A 98 -1.45 -18.50 13.44
C VAL A 98 -1.72 -17.03 13.75
N SER A 99 -0.79 -16.16 13.36
CA SER A 99 -0.95 -14.71 13.47
C SER A 99 -1.88 -14.18 12.38
N ALA A 100 -2.42 -12.98 12.60
CA ALA A 100 -3.24 -12.34 11.58
C ALA A 100 -2.36 -11.89 10.41
N ASP A 101 -2.84 -12.15 9.19
CA ASP A 101 -2.20 -11.71 7.94
C ASP A 101 -2.82 -10.41 7.41
N LEU A 102 -4.11 -10.24 7.66
CA LEU A 102 -4.93 -9.11 7.23
C LEU A 102 -5.53 -8.43 8.45
N TRP A 103 -5.63 -7.11 8.42
CA TRP A 103 -6.25 -6.32 9.45
C TRP A 103 -7.25 -5.32 8.85
N ILE A 104 -8.44 -5.26 9.43
CA ILE A 104 -9.50 -4.33 9.03
C ILE A 104 -9.72 -3.38 10.20
N PHE A 105 -9.55 -2.08 9.93
CA PHE A 105 -9.88 -1.00 10.86
C PHE A 105 -11.32 -0.59 10.60
N GLU A 106 -12.18 -0.91 11.56
CA GLU A 106 -13.57 -0.51 11.63
C GLU A 106 -13.73 0.35 12.87
N GLU A 107 -14.43 1.46 12.71
CA GLU A 107 -14.65 2.45 13.75
C GLU A 107 -16.11 2.51 14.17
N GLY A 108 -16.34 3.09 15.34
CA GLY A 108 -17.68 3.24 15.89
C GLY A 108 -18.05 2.20 16.95
N PRO A 109 -19.14 2.45 17.70
CA PRO A 109 -19.50 1.64 18.86
C PRO A 109 -20.49 0.51 18.56
N ALA A 110 -20.98 0.41 17.32
CA ALA A 110 -21.90 -0.64 16.91
C ALA A 110 -21.14 -1.95 16.69
N ILE A 111 -21.88 -3.06 16.59
CA ILE A 111 -21.30 -4.37 16.25
C ILE A 111 -21.74 -4.65 14.83
N GLU A 112 -20.86 -4.44 13.85
CA GLU A 112 -21.19 -4.46 12.42
C GLU A 112 -20.32 -5.48 11.66
N PRO A 113 -20.51 -6.81 11.85
CA PRO A 113 -19.67 -7.81 11.24
C PRO A 113 -19.62 -7.67 9.73
N THR A 114 -18.41 -7.64 9.21
CA THR A 114 -18.16 -7.46 7.79
C THR A 114 -17.53 -8.72 7.24
N GLU A 115 -18.17 -9.33 6.25
CA GLU A 115 -17.65 -10.50 5.56
C GLU A 115 -16.48 -10.10 4.65
N VAL A 116 -15.39 -10.84 4.73
CA VAL A 116 -14.13 -10.54 4.07
C VAL A 116 -13.82 -11.55 3.00
N TYR A 117 -13.50 -11.04 1.81
CA TYR A 117 -13.08 -11.84 0.68
C TYR A 117 -11.76 -11.33 0.13
N ILE A 118 -10.93 -12.25 -0.38
CA ILE A 118 -9.68 -11.91 -1.06
C ILE A 118 -9.63 -12.55 -2.44
N LYS A 119 -8.86 -11.97 -3.35
CA LYS A 119 -8.50 -12.62 -4.62
C LYS A 119 -7.18 -12.12 -5.18
N THR A 120 -6.58 -12.94 -6.03
CA THR A 120 -5.50 -12.52 -6.93
C THR A 120 -6.06 -11.70 -8.10
N ASP A 121 -5.19 -11.12 -8.92
CA ASP A 121 -5.60 -10.26 -10.03
C ASP A 121 -6.56 -10.93 -11.01
N LEU A 122 -6.27 -12.17 -11.38
CA LEU A 122 -7.07 -12.97 -12.30
C LEU A 122 -7.81 -14.13 -11.60
N GLY A 123 -7.85 -14.12 -10.26
CA GLY A 123 -8.44 -15.16 -9.44
C GLY A 123 -9.94 -14.97 -9.19
N ASN A 124 -10.54 -15.97 -8.54
CA ASN A 124 -11.89 -15.89 -8.00
C ASN A 124 -11.85 -15.36 -6.56
N TRP A 125 -12.97 -14.81 -6.09
CA TRP A 125 -13.14 -14.44 -4.68
C TRP A 125 -13.11 -15.67 -3.77
N ILE A 126 -12.32 -15.58 -2.71
CA ILE A 126 -12.22 -16.56 -1.62
C ILE A 126 -12.74 -15.87 -0.36
N SER A 127 -13.72 -16.46 0.33
CA SER A 127 -14.17 -15.97 1.64
C SER A 127 -13.15 -16.38 2.69
N VAL A 128 -12.75 -15.44 3.54
CA VAL A 128 -11.75 -15.62 4.60
C VAL A 128 -12.28 -15.21 5.98
N GLY A 129 -13.60 -15.32 6.18
CA GLY A 129 -14.26 -15.03 7.46
C GLY A 129 -14.86 -13.63 7.53
N ASP A 130 -15.03 -13.12 8.75
CA ASP A 130 -15.65 -11.82 9.03
C ASP A 130 -14.98 -11.11 10.22
N THR A 131 -15.24 -9.80 10.35
CA THR A 131 -14.64 -8.95 11.40
C THR A 131 -15.24 -9.14 12.80
N SER A 132 -16.24 -10.00 12.99
CA SER A 132 -17.00 -10.12 14.24
C SER A 132 -17.64 -8.80 14.75
N GLY A 133 -17.64 -7.74 13.94
CA GLY A 133 -18.29 -6.45 14.18
C GLY A 133 -17.43 -5.44 14.92
N GLY A 134 -16.17 -5.33 14.53
CA GLY A 134 -15.25 -4.29 14.96
C GLY A 134 -13.92 -4.41 14.23
N THR A 135 -12.93 -3.62 14.66
CA THR A 135 -11.54 -3.78 14.21
C THR A 135 -11.03 -5.20 14.49
N TYR A 136 -10.59 -5.91 13.45
CA TYR A 136 -10.34 -7.35 13.54
C TYR A 136 -9.20 -7.83 12.63
N GLY A 137 -8.46 -8.82 13.11
CA GLY A 137 -7.39 -9.49 12.39
C GLY A 137 -7.81 -10.86 11.87
N ILE A 138 -7.49 -11.13 10.61
CA ILE A 138 -7.77 -12.41 9.95
C ILE A 138 -6.46 -13.11 9.64
N ASP A 139 -6.25 -14.28 10.24
CA ASP A 139 -5.31 -15.31 9.81
C ASP A 139 -5.91 -15.96 8.55
N ILE A 140 -5.27 -15.78 7.39
CA ILE A 140 -5.69 -16.39 6.12
C ILE A 140 -5.09 -17.78 5.91
N ASP A 141 -4.02 -18.13 6.66
CA ASP A 141 -3.40 -19.46 6.65
C ASP A 141 -4.41 -20.57 7.01
N GLN A 142 -5.37 -20.28 7.88
CA GLN A 142 -6.46 -21.23 8.21
C GLN A 142 -7.32 -21.65 7.00
N PHE A 143 -7.30 -20.87 5.91
CA PHE A 143 -8.06 -21.14 4.69
C PHE A 143 -7.21 -21.84 3.60
N ILE A 144 -5.96 -22.21 3.91
CA ILE A 144 -5.10 -22.96 2.99
C ILE A 144 -5.77 -24.29 2.62
N GLY A 145 -5.81 -24.58 1.33
CA GLY A 145 -6.46 -25.78 0.79
C GLY A 145 -7.99 -25.67 0.65
N VAL A 146 -8.58 -24.55 1.09
CA VAL A 146 -10.00 -24.22 0.90
C VAL A 146 -10.20 -22.98 0.01
N GLY A 147 -9.15 -22.60 -0.71
CA GLY A 147 -9.13 -21.46 -1.63
C GLY A 147 -7.83 -20.68 -1.53
N VAL A 148 -7.32 -20.51 -0.31
CA VAL A 148 -6.01 -19.88 -0.08
C VAL A 148 -4.88 -20.84 -0.45
N VAL A 149 -3.82 -20.30 -1.02
CA VAL A 149 -2.59 -20.97 -1.47
C VAL A 149 -1.42 -20.30 -0.78
N GLU A 150 -0.58 -21.10 -0.12
CA GLU A 150 0.60 -20.63 0.61
C GLU A 150 1.55 -19.84 -0.32
N GLY A 151 1.94 -18.64 0.11
CA GLY A 151 2.85 -17.75 -0.59
C GLY A 151 2.27 -17.04 -1.83
N GLU A 152 0.97 -17.19 -2.09
CA GLU A 152 0.28 -16.50 -3.19
C GLU A 152 0.07 -15.01 -2.87
N SER A 153 0.00 -14.18 -3.92
CA SER A 153 -0.24 -12.74 -3.81
C SER A 153 -1.71 -12.40 -4.01
N TYR A 154 -2.39 -12.06 -2.92
CA TYR A 154 -3.76 -11.57 -2.92
C TYR A 154 -3.79 -10.05 -3.02
N THR A 155 -4.18 -9.55 -4.18
CA THR A 155 -4.10 -8.14 -4.57
C THR A 155 -5.37 -7.35 -4.21
N TYR A 156 -6.50 -8.03 -4.05
CA TYR A 156 -7.80 -7.39 -3.81
C TYR A 156 -8.42 -7.91 -2.52
N VAL A 157 -9.03 -7.00 -1.77
CA VAL A 157 -9.89 -7.29 -0.62
C VAL A 157 -11.28 -6.75 -0.91
N LYS A 158 -12.31 -7.54 -0.64
CA LYS A 158 -13.70 -7.11 -0.70
C LYS A 158 -14.32 -7.28 0.66
N LEU A 159 -14.99 -6.22 1.11
CA LEU A 159 -15.73 -6.16 2.36
C LEU A 159 -17.21 -6.06 2.03
N VAL A 160 -18.02 -6.86 2.73
CA VAL A 160 -19.48 -6.87 2.62
C VAL A 160 -20.06 -6.78 4.02
N ASP A 161 -20.73 -5.69 4.34
CA ASP A 161 -21.45 -5.55 5.61
C ASP A 161 -22.52 -6.66 5.76
N LEU A 162 -22.65 -7.28 6.93
CA LEU A 162 -23.58 -8.39 7.13
C LEU A 162 -24.92 -7.94 7.71
N LEU A 163 -25.99 -8.50 7.16
CA LEU A 163 -27.34 -8.39 7.75
C LEU A 163 -27.49 -9.24 9.02
N PRO A 164 -28.45 -8.92 9.91
CA PRO A 164 -29.43 -7.83 9.85
C PRO A 164 -28.83 -6.44 10.13
N ASP A 165 -29.62 -5.38 9.89
CA ASP A 165 -29.26 -4.00 10.25
C ASP A 165 -28.80 -3.90 11.71
N GLN A 166 -27.55 -3.46 11.89
CA GLN A 166 -26.81 -3.56 13.14
C GLN A 166 -26.57 -2.22 13.83
N GLY A 167 -26.87 -1.09 13.19
CA GLY A 167 -26.53 0.20 13.75
C GLY A 167 -26.53 1.34 12.76
N GLY A 168 -25.99 2.47 13.23
CA GLY A 168 -25.88 3.71 12.46
C GLY A 168 -26.91 4.79 12.85
N SER A 169 -26.42 6.02 12.95
CA SER A 169 -27.27 7.22 12.92
C SER A 169 -27.49 7.60 11.44
N PRO A 170 -28.41 8.52 11.09
CA PRO A 170 -28.59 8.84 9.70
C PRO A 170 -27.25 9.36 9.18
N ASN A 171 -26.73 8.70 8.14
CA ASN A 171 -25.53 8.99 7.35
C ASN A 171 -24.34 8.02 7.52
N TYR A 172 -24.32 7.17 8.55
CA TYR A 172 -23.26 6.16 8.76
C TYR A 172 -23.85 4.82 9.20
N ALA A 173 -24.69 4.22 8.36
CA ALA A 173 -25.22 2.89 8.62
C ALA A 173 -24.21 1.82 8.23
N GLY A 174 -24.22 0.67 8.92
CA GLY A 174 -23.33 -0.45 8.66
C GLY A 174 -21.88 -0.12 8.95
N ALA A 175 -20.98 -1.06 8.65
CA ALA A 175 -19.57 -0.94 8.99
C ALA A 175 -18.92 0.35 8.46
N ASP A 176 -18.20 1.03 9.35
CA ASP A 176 -17.46 2.27 9.12
C ASP A 176 -15.96 1.97 8.95
N ILE A 177 -15.52 1.76 7.72
CA ILE A 177 -14.16 1.32 7.39
C ILE A 177 -13.20 2.51 7.36
N ASP A 178 -12.15 2.48 8.19
CA ASP A 178 -11.06 3.46 8.19
C ASP A 178 -9.88 2.99 7.31
N ALA A 179 -9.51 1.71 7.42
CA ALA A 179 -8.37 1.20 6.67
C ALA A 179 -8.37 -0.33 6.55
N VAL A 180 -7.66 -0.84 5.54
CA VAL A 180 -7.39 -2.28 5.36
C VAL A 180 -5.90 -2.47 5.11
N GLY A 181 -5.23 -3.21 6.00
CA GLY A 181 -3.79 -3.42 5.98
C GLY A 181 -3.39 -4.89 5.90
N ALA A 182 -2.46 -5.22 5.01
CA ALA A 182 -1.82 -6.52 4.94
C ALA A 182 -0.59 -6.58 5.86
N ILE A 183 -0.72 -7.27 7.00
CA ILE A 183 0.37 -7.52 7.96
C ILE A 183 1.43 -8.40 7.29
N SER A 184 1.00 -9.57 6.80
CA SER A 184 1.85 -10.42 5.98
C SER A 184 1.72 -9.98 4.53
N SER A 185 2.75 -9.33 4.01
CA SER A 185 2.71 -8.74 2.67
C SER A 185 3.95 -9.04 1.82
N ILE A 186 3.70 -9.24 0.53
CA ILE A 186 4.73 -9.28 -0.50
C ILE A 186 4.73 -7.91 -1.16
N GLN A 187 5.83 -7.18 -0.96
CA GLN A 187 6.07 -5.93 -1.66
C GLN A 187 6.12 -6.18 -3.16
N SER A 188 5.38 -5.39 -3.93
CA SER A 188 5.42 -5.47 -5.37
C SER A 188 6.83 -5.09 -5.84
N THR A 189 7.37 -5.89 -6.77
CA THR A 189 8.61 -5.50 -7.46
C THR A 189 8.40 -4.39 -8.48
N ASN A 190 7.18 -3.85 -8.61
CA ASN A 190 6.90 -2.65 -9.36
C ASN A 190 7.77 -1.53 -8.78
N LYS A 191 8.82 -1.19 -9.51
CA LYS A 191 9.72 -0.11 -9.13
C LYS A 191 8.91 1.18 -9.09
N PRO A 192 9.21 2.13 -8.17
CA PRO A 192 8.62 3.46 -8.23
C PRO A 192 8.79 4.03 -9.64
N GLU A 193 7.68 4.30 -10.31
CA GLU A 193 7.63 4.75 -11.69
C GLU A 193 7.30 6.24 -11.72
N ILE A 194 8.12 7.02 -12.43
CA ILE A 194 7.71 8.36 -12.88
C ILE A 194 7.16 8.20 -14.29
N ARG A 195 5.83 8.23 -14.43
CA ARG A 195 5.16 8.11 -15.72
C ARG A 195 4.84 9.49 -16.29
N VAL A 196 5.20 9.69 -17.56
CA VAL A 196 5.00 10.95 -18.30
C VAL A 196 4.16 10.64 -19.54
N ASP A 197 2.83 10.82 -19.45
CA ASP A 197 1.91 10.35 -20.50
C ASP A 197 2.04 11.11 -21.84
N SER A 198 2.01 12.44 -21.83
CA SER A 198 2.06 13.26 -23.05
C SER A 198 2.98 14.49 -22.93
N GLY A 199 3.99 14.41 -22.06
CA GLY A 199 4.91 15.51 -21.76
C GLY A 199 6.37 15.09 -21.84
N TYR A 200 7.25 15.86 -21.20
CA TYR A 200 8.67 15.55 -21.08
C TYR A 200 9.19 16.03 -19.73
N VAL A 201 10.18 15.32 -19.19
CA VAL A 201 10.98 15.78 -18.06
C VAL A 201 12.19 16.52 -18.63
N ASN A 202 12.28 17.81 -18.34
CA ASN A 202 13.47 18.59 -18.67
C ASN A 202 14.55 18.35 -17.61
N LEU A 203 15.69 17.83 -18.03
CA LEU A 203 16.88 17.76 -17.19
C LEU A 203 17.81 18.93 -17.50
N SER A 204 18.48 19.44 -16.47
CA SER A 204 19.63 20.34 -16.67
C SER A 204 20.73 19.58 -17.42
N VAL A 205 21.51 20.29 -18.23
CA VAL A 205 22.59 19.71 -19.05
C VAL A 205 23.93 20.35 -18.75
N THR A 206 25.03 19.62 -18.97
CA THR A 206 26.40 20.08 -18.67
C THR A 206 27.32 20.20 -19.88
N SER A 207 26.87 19.85 -21.08
CA SER A 207 27.63 20.06 -22.31
C SER A 207 29.05 19.46 -22.28
N GLY A 208 29.17 18.22 -21.81
CA GLY A 208 30.44 17.48 -21.77
C GLY A 208 31.22 17.56 -20.47
N GLU A 209 30.73 18.33 -19.49
CA GLU A 209 31.42 18.56 -18.22
C GLU A 209 30.74 17.82 -17.06
N THR A 210 31.51 17.49 -16.03
CA THR A 210 30.95 17.03 -14.76
C THR A 210 30.17 18.18 -14.10
N PRO A 211 28.97 17.95 -13.52
CA PRO A 211 28.22 19.04 -12.91
C PRO A 211 28.98 19.64 -11.71
N PRO A 212 28.77 20.92 -11.39
CA PRO A 212 29.45 21.58 -10.28
C PRO A 212 29.26 20.83 -8.96
N GLU A 213 30.34 20.66 -8.17
CA GLU A 213 30.24 20.03 -6.84
C GLU A 213 29.28 20.79 -5.90
N ALA A 214 29.19 22.11 -6.05
CA ALA A 214 28.27 22.95 -5.28
C ALA A 214 26.79 22.57 -5.49
N ASP A 215 26.45 22.02 -6.66
CA ASP A 215 25.09 21.57 -7.00
C ASP A 215 24.77 20.19 -6.40
N CYS A 216 25.72 19.58 -5.68
CA CYS A 216 25.58 18.33 -4.93
C CYS A 216 26.24 18.41 -3.53
N ALA A 217 26.14 19.57 -2.88
CA ALA A 217 26.84 19.82 -1.62
C ALA A 217 26.02 19.49 -0.36
N THR A 218 24.69 19.42 -0.47
CA THR A 218 23.79 19.26 0.68
C THR A 218 22.79 18.14 0.50
N SER A 219 22.19 17.68 1.60
CA SER A 219 21.14 16.66 1.55
C SER A 219 19.89 17.08 0.76
N ARG A 220 19.69 18.39 0.55
CA ARG A 220 18.60 18.91 -0.29
C ARG A 220 18.87 18.77 -1.79
N ASP A 221 20.13 18.58 -2.17
CA ASP A 221 20.54 18.41 -3.56
C ASP A 221 20.54 16.93 -3.99
N HIS A 222 20.46 15.99 -3.05
CA HIS A 222 20.42 14.57 -3.35
C HIS A 222 19.19 14.24 -4.23
N GLY A 223 19.41 13.45 -5.28
CA GLY A 223 18.41 13.14 -6.29
C GLY A 223 18.35 14.15 -7.44
N ARG A 224 19.09 15.27 -7.38
CA ARG A 224 19.27 16.17 -8.55
C ARG A 224 19.88 15.38 -9.70
N MET A 225 19.29 15.54 -10.88
CA MET A 225 19.70 14.88 -12.12
C MET A 225 20.18 15.90 -13.15
N VAL A 226 21.34 15.65 -13.74
CA VAL A 226 21.94 16.48 -14.77
C VAL A 226 22.48 15.58 -15.87
N PHE A 227 22.12 15.84 -17.12
CA PHE A 227 22.49 14.99 -18.25
C PHE A 227 23.64 15.62 -19.04
N ASP A 228 24.74 14.90 -19.19
CA ASP A 228 25.80 15.24 -20.13
C ASP A 228 25.44 14.71 -21.52
N GLU A 229 24.99 15.61 -22.39
CA GLU A 229 24.56 15.30 -23.75
C GLU A 229 25.71 14.97 -24.71
N ILE A 230 26.96 15.31 -24.38
CA ILE A 230 28.11 15.01 -25.24
C ILE A 230 28.63 13.61 -24.93
N ASN A 231 28.80 13.30 -23.64
CA ASN A 231 29.33 12.00 -23.22
C ASN A 231 28.22 10.95 -23.02
N GLN A 232 26.94 11.35 -23.09
CA GLN A 232 25.76 10.50 -22.89
C GLN A 232 25.72 9.89 -21.48
N ILE A 233 25.99 10.70 -20.47
CA ILE A 233 26.06 10.30 -19.05
C ILE A 233 24.95 10.99 -18.27
N LEU A 234 24.22 10.25 -17.44
CA LEU A 234 23.33 10.84 -16.45
C LEU A 234 24.05 10.96 -15.11
N HIS A 235 24.27 12.18 -14.65
CA HIS A 235 24.79 12.45 -13.30
C HIS A 235 23.64 12.57 -12.32
N ILE A 236 23.69 11.78 -11.24
CA ILE A 236 22.73 11.83 -10.14
C ILE A 236 23.45 12.20 -8.85
N CYS A 237 23.01 13.26 -8.19
CA CYS A 237 23.57 13.66 -6.91
C CYS A 237 23.17 12.67 -5.81
N SER A 238 24.13 12.25 -5.00
CA SER A 238 23.96 11.32 -3.88
C SER A 238 24.74 11.80 -2.65
N PRO A 239 24.58 11.15 -1.48
CA PRO A 239 25.44 11.42 -0.32
C PRO A 239 26.94 11.24 -0.57
N ALA A 240 27.33 10.52 -1.63
CA ALA A 240 28.72 10.33 -2.05
C ALA A 240 29.18 11.36 -3.10
N GLY A 241 28.36 12.36 -3.43
CA GLY A 241 28.58 13.28 -4.55
C GLY A 241 27.87 12.82 -5.83
N TRP A 242 28.32 13.33 -6.97
CA TRP A 242 27.80 12.97 -8.30
C TRP A 242 28.13 11.52 -8.65
N VAL A 243 27.12 10.77 -9.08
CA VAL A 243 27.23 9.38 -9.53
C VAL A 243 26.74 9.27 -10.97
N ASP A 244 27.56 8.64 -11.80
CA ASP A 244 27.25 8.43 -13.21
C ASP A 244 26.36 7.18 -13.40
N LYS A 245 25.38 7.29 -14.30
CA LYS A 245 24.46 6.22 -14.69
C LYS A 245 24.38 6.05 -16.21
#